data_AF-A0A376J2E2-F1
#
_entry.id   AF-A0A376J2E2-F1
#
_cell.length_a   1.000
_cell.length_b   1.000
_cell.length_c   1.000
_cell.angle_alpha   90.00
_cell.angle_beta   90.00
_cell.angle_gamma   90.00
#
_symmetry.space_group_name_H-M   'P 1'
#
loop_
_entity.id
_entity.type
_entity.pdbx_description
1 polymer ?
#
loop_
_entity_poly.entity_id
_entity_poly.type
_entity_poly.pdbx_seq_one_letter_code
_entity_poly.pdbx_strand_id
1 'polypeptide(L)'
;MLGETRWRKQTLLFSATLEGDAIQDFAERLLEDPVEVSANPSTRERKKIHQWYYRADDLEHKTALLVHLLKQPEATRSIVFVRKRERVHELANWAARSGHQQLLSRR
;
A
#
# COMPACT_ATOMS: atom_id res chain seq x y z
N MET A 1 -5.03 25.87 18.46
CA MET A 1 -4.63 24.56 19.04
C MET A 1 -3.34 24.58 19.88
N LEU A 2 -2.45 25.58 19.79
CA LEU A 2 -1.23 25.61 20.61
C LEU A 2 -1.45 25.97 22.10
N GLY A 3 -2.54 26.69 22.42
CA GLY A 3 -2.80 27.18 23.78
C GLY A 3 -3.23 26.13 24.82
N GLU A 4 -3.84 25.01 24.41
CA GLU A 4 -4.35 23.99 25.35
C GLU A 4 -3.28 23.07 25.92
N THR A 5 -2.03 23.29 25.52
CA THR A 5 -0.92 22.35 25.72
C THR A 5 0.17 22.91 26.62
N ARG A 6 -0.06 24.13 27.12
CA ARG A 6 0.76 24.91 28.06
C ARG A 6 1.23 24.15 29.31
N TRP A 7 0.56 23.04 29.67
CA TRP A 7 0.86 22.26 30.88
C TRP A 7 1.16 20.78 30.57
N ARG A 8 1.52 20.44 29.32
CA ARG A 8 1.89 19.07 28.96
C ARG A 8 3.15 18.67 29.72
N LYS A 9 3.02 17.60 30.52
CA LYS A 9 4.15 17.00 31.24
C LYS A 9 4.94 15.99 30.38
N GLN A 10 4.38 15.59 29.23
CA GLN A 10 5.00 14.62 28.33
C GLN A 10 4.55 14.88 26.89
N THR A 11 5.49 14.77 25.96
CA THR A 11 5.25 14.83 24.51
C THR A 11 5.83 13.56 23.89
N LEU A 12 5.04 12.90 23.02
CA LEU A 12 5.47 11.70 22.31
C LEU A 12 5.27 11.91 20.81
N LEU A 13 6.24 11.47 20.02
CA LEU A 13 6.17 11.46 18.56
C LEU A 13 6.21 10.00 18.08
N PHE A 14 5.24 9.62 17.25
CA PHE A 14 5.20 8.31 16.60
C PHE A 14 5.36 8.50 15.11
N SER A 15 6.37 7.86 14.52
CA SER A 15 6.55 7.82 13.08
C SER A 15 6.77 6.38 12.60
N ALA A 16 6.16 6.04 11.46
CA ALA A 16 6.44 4.78 10.78
C ALA A 16 7.76 4.83 10.00
N THR A 17 8.28 6.03 9.73
CA THR A 17 9.51 6.26 8.98
C THR A 17 10.29 7.41 9.62
N LEU A 18 11.52 7.18 10.03
CA LEU A 18 12.41 8.25 10.53
C LEU A 18 13.32 8.80 9.41
N GLU A 19 12.99 8.50 8.15
CA GLU A 19 13.77 8.93 7.00
C GLU A 19 13.35 10.35 6.57
N GLY A 20 14.29 11.29 6.62
CA GLY A 20 14.17 12.63 6.04
C GLY A 20 14.25 13.78 7.04
N ASP A 21 14.96 14.84 6.64
CA ASP A 21 15.27 16.02 7.45
C ASP A 21 14.03 16.66 8.08
N ALA A 22 12.90 16.66 7.36
CA ALA A 22 11.66 17.26 7.83
C ALA A 22 11.07 16.60 9.09
N ILE A 23 11.26 15.29 9.28
CA ILE A 23 10.78 14.57 10.48
C ILE A 23 11.72 14.84 11.65
N GLN A 24 13.02 14.90 11.38
CA GLN A 24 14.05 15.24 12.36
C GLN A 24 13.82 16.66 12.92
N ASP A 25 13.71 17.65 12.03
CA ASP A 25 13.43 19.05 12.38
C ASP A 25 12.13 19.20 13.18
N PHE A 26 11.11 18.39 12.84
CA PHE A 26 9.84 18.40 13.55
C PHE A 26 9.97 17.81 14.96
N ALA A 27 10.74 16.73 15.12
CA ALA A 27 11.00 16.10 16.40
C ALA A 27 11.77 17.04 17.34
N GLU A 28 12.82 17.70 16.84
CA GLU A 28 13.66 18.64 17.61
C GLU A 28 12.88 19.86 18.10
N ARG A 29 11.90 20.33 17.32
CA ARG A 29 11.05 21.47 17.69
C ARG A 29 9.94 21.10 18.68
N LEU A 30 9.53 19.83 18.69
CA LEU A 30 8.36 19.37 19.43
C LEU A 30 8.72 18.69 20.76
N LEU A 31 9.87 18.02 20.82
CA LEU A 31 10.31 17.20 21.95
C LEU A 31 11.43 17.89 22.73
N GLU A 32 11.46 17.64 24.04
CA GLU A 32 12.50 18.10 24.95
C GLU A 32 13.19 16.87 25.53
N ASP A 33 14.50 16.72 25.26
CA ASP A 33 15.35 15.58 25.65
C ASP A 33 14.66 14.19 25.48
N PRO A 34 14.23 13.83 24.25
CA PRO A 34 13.44 12.62 24.06
C PRO A 34 14.29 11.34 24.16
N VAL A 35 13.71 10.32 24.78
CA VAL A 35 14.20 8.94 24.63
C VAL A 35 13.71 8.38 23.29
N GLU A 36 14.64 8.00 22.42
CA GLU A 36 14.32 7.38 21.15
C GLU A 36 14.10 5.87 21.31
N VAL A 37 13.00 5.36 20.73
CA VAL A 37 12.71 3.93 20.66
C VAL A 37 12.44 3.58 19.20
N SER A 38 13.34 2.79 18.61
CA SER A 38 13.20 2.30 17.24
C SER A 38 12.95 0.80 17.24
N ALA A 39 12.17 0.34 16.25
CA ALA A 39 11.95 -1.07 15.98
C ALA A 39 12.43 -1.35 14.57
N ASN A 40 13.42 -2.23 14.42
CA ASN A 40 13.84 -2.66 13.09
C ASN A 40 12.69 -3.43 12.42
N PRO A 41 12.35 -3.11 11.17
CA PRO A 41 11.39 -3.90 10.42
C PRO A 41 11.90 -5.34 10.35
N SER A 42 10.98 -6.32 10.44
CA SER A 42 11.41 -7.73 10.42
C SER A 42 12.22 -7.98 9.14
N THR A 43 13.44 -8.49 9.29
CA THR A 43 14.30 -8.97 8.19
C THR A 43 13.78 -10.25 7.56
N ARG A 44 12.58 -10.71 7.93
CA ARG A 44 11.94 -11.90 7.36
C ARG A 44 12.07 -11.81 5.85
N GLU A 45 12.91 -12.67 5.31
CA GLU A 45 13.34 -12.62 3.92
C GLU A 45 12.06 -12.61 3.08
N ARG A 46 11.78 -11.47 2.43
CA ARG A 46 10.66 -11.41 1.50
C ARG A 46 10.99 -12.45 0.44
N LYS A 47 10.19 -13.52 0.35
CA LYS A 47 10.34 -14.54 -0.70
C LYS A 47 10.67 -13.84 -2.01
N LYS A 48 11.66 -14.34 -2.76
CA LYS A 48 12.06 -13.73 -4.03
C LYS A 48 10.82 -13.49 -4.89
N ILE A 49 10.56 -12.22 -5.20
CA ILE A 49 9.42 -11.84 -6.02
C ILE A 49 9.84 -12.05 -7.47
N HIS A 50 9.23 -13.03 -8.13
CA HIS A 50 9.34 -13.17 -9.58
C HIS A 50 8.53 -12.07 -10.26
N GLN A 51 9.19 -11.33 -11.14
CA GLN A 51 8.60 -10.19 -11.84
C GLN A 51 8.55 -10.51 -13.32
N TRP A 52 7.37 -10.33 -13.92
CA TRP A 52 7.15 -10.54 -15.34
C TRP A 52 6.54 -9.30 -15.96
N TYR A 53 6.89 -9.05 -17.22
CA TYR A 53 6.32 -7.99 -18.02
C TYR A 53 5.67 -8.59 -19.26
N TYR A 54 4.39 -8.28 -19.45
CA TYR A 54 3.63 -8.69 -20.63
C TYR A 54 3.26 -7.45 -21.44
N ARG A 55 3.60 -7.48 -22.73
CA ARG A 55 3.19 -6.45 -23.67
C ARG A 55 1.79 -6.81 -24.19
N ALA A 56 0.90 -5.83 -24.17
CA ALA A 56 -0.42 -5.93 -24.78
C ALA A 56 -0.51 -4.87 -25.87
N ASP A 57 -1.07 -5.24 -27.02
CA ASP A 57 -1.18 -4.37 -28.19
C ASP A 57 -2.26 -3.32 -27.99
N ASP A 58 -3.35 -3.71 -27.33
CA ASP A 58 -4.45 -2.85 -26.96
C ASP A 58 -5.02 -3.23 -25.58
N LEU A 59 -6.10 -2.56 -25.22
CA LEU A 59 -6.79 -2.80 -23.97
C LEU A 59 -7.48 -4.16 -23.91
N GLU A 60 -8.07 -4.61 -25.01
CA GLU A 60 -8.79 -5.88 -25.05
C GLU A 60 -7.81 -7.03 -24.84
N HIS A 61 -6.66 -6.98 -25.53
CA HIS A 61 -5.53 -7.87 -25.31
C HIS A 61 -5.05 -7.82 -23.85
N LYS A 62 -4.87 -6.63 -23.26
CA LYS A 62 -4.48 -6.51 -21.84
C LYS A 62 -5.50 -7.17 -20.89
N THR A 63 -6.78 -7.04 -21.21
CA THR A 63 -7.86 -7.64 -20.41
C THR A 63 -7.82 -9.15 -20.56
N ALA A 64 -7.72 -9.67 -21.78
CA ALA A 64 -7.61 -11.10 -22.05
C ALA A 64 -6.40 -11.75 -21.34
N LEU A 65 -5.24 -11.08 -21.33
CA LEU A 65 -4.07 -11.53 -20.57
C LEU A 65 -4.34 -11.60 -19.07
N LEU A 66 -4.97 -10.57 -18.50
CA LEU A 66 -5.33 -10.58 -17.09
C LEU A 66 -6.29 -11.72 -16.76
N VAL A 67 -7.31 -11.94 -17.60
CA VAL A 67 -8.24 -13.08 -17.45
C VAL A 67 -7.48 -14.40 -17.47
N HIS A 68 -6.56 -14.57 -18.43
CA HIS A 68 -5.76 -15.78 -18.54
C HIS A 68 -4.95 -16.03 -17.27
N LEU A 69 -4.26 -15.02 -16.75
CA LEU A 69 -3.46 -15.12 -15.51
C LEU A 69 -4.32 -15.43 -14.29
N LEU A 70 -5.52 -14.86 -14.18
CA LEU A 70 -6.42 -15.11 -13.04
C LEU A 70 -7.09 -16.49 -13.06
N LYS A 71 -7.12 -17.16 -14.22
CA LYS A 71 -7.63 -18.53 -14.35
C LYS A 71 -6.59 -19.60 -14.03
N GLN A 72 -5.32 -19.21 -13.87
CA GLN A 72 -4.25 -20.15 -13.54
C GLN A 72 -4.45 -20.71 -12.11
N PRO A 73 -4.22 -22.02 -11.88
CA PRO A 73 -4.41 -22.65 -10.57
C PRO A 73 -3.64 -21.96 -9.41
N GLU A 74 -2.50 -21.36 -9.73
CA GLU A 74 -1.63 -20.66 -8.79
C GLU A 74 -2.22 -19.32 -8.30
N ALA A 75 -3.18 -18.76 -9.04
CA ALA A 75 -3.80 -17.47 -8.77
C ALA A 75 -4.93 -17.57 -7.73
N THR A 76 -4.65 -18.12 -6.54
CA THR A 76 -5.67 -18.35 -5.49
C THR A 76 -6.14 -17.06 -4.81
N ARG A 77 -5.23 -16.08 -4.65
CA ARG A 77 -5.50 -14.76 -4.09
C ARG A 77 -4.62 -13.73 -4.79
N SER A 78 -5.25 -12.86 -5.56
CA SER A 78 -4.56 -11.91 -6.42
C SER A 78 -4.97 -10.47 -6.11
N ILE A 79 -4.00 -9.56 -6.13
CA ILE A 79 -4.25 -8.12 -6.02
C ILE A 79 -3.95 -7.49 -7.37
N VAL A 80 -4.94 -6.84 -7.96
CA VAL A 80 -4.81 -6.16 -9.25
C VAL A 80 -4.85 -4.65 -9.02
N PHE A 81 -3.74 -3.96 -9.31
CA PHE A 81 -3.68 -2.52 -9.24
C PHE A 81 -4.05 -1.90 -10.58
N VAL A 82 -5.00 -0.96 -10.54
CA VAL A 82 -5.51 -0.25 -11.72
C VAL A 82 -5.45 1.25 -11.44
N ARG A 83 -4.99 2.02 -12.42
CA ARG A 83 -4.77 3.47 -12.26
C ARG A 83 -6.07 4.28 -12.12
N LYS A 84 -7.11 3.93 -12.89
CA LYS A 84 -8.38 4.68 -12.97
C LYS A 84 -9.48 3.92 -12.26
N ARG A 85 -10.32 4.64 -11.51
CA ARG A 85 -11.41 4.05 -10.72
C ARG A 85 -12.50 3.44 -11.60
N GLU A 86 -12.81 4.05 -12.73
CA GLU A 86 -13.81 3.56 -13.69
C GLU A 86 -13.42 2.16 -14.19
N ARG A 87 -12.13 1.97 -14.50
CA ARG A 87 -11.58 0.68 -14.94
C ARG A 87 -11.64 -0.39 -13.84
N VAL A 88 -11.50 -0.01 -12.56
CA VAL A 88 -11.70 -0.94 -11.44
C VAL A 88 -13.13 -1.48 -11.45
N HIS A 89 -14.11 -0.61 -11.69
CA HIS A 89 -15.52 -1.03 -11.75
C HIS A 89 -15.80 -1.95 -12.94
N GLU A 90 -15.26 -1.66 -14.13
CA GLU A 90 -15.35 -2.56 -15.29
C GLU A 90 -14.78 -3.95 -14.98
N LEU A 91 -13.57 -3.99 -14.40
CA LEU A 91 -12.89 -5.25 -14.08
C LEU A 91 -13.64 -6.05 -13.00
N ALA A 92 -14.15 -5.38 -11.96
CA ALA A 92 -14.95 -6.02 -10.92
C ALA A 92 -16.26 -6.58 -11.48
N ASN A 93 -16.93 -5.87 -12.39
CA ASN A 93 -18.13 -6.40 -13.03
C ASN A 93 -17.82 -7.66 -13.84
N TRP A 94 -16.70 -7.68 -14.56
CA TRP A 94 -16.24 -8.87 -15.28
C TRP A 94 -15.92 -10.04 -14.34
N ALA A 95 -15.18 -9.78 -13.24
CA ALA A 95 -14.78 -10.79 -12.28
C ALA A 95 -16.00 -11.44 -11.60
N ALA A 96 -17.01 -10.66 -11.21
CA ALA A 96 -18.26 -11.17 -10.66
C ALA A 96 -19.01 -12.07 -11.66
N ARG A 97 -19.11 -11.66 -12.93
CA ARG A 97 -19.74 -12.47 -14.00
C ARG A 97 -18.99 -13.78 -14.25
N SER A 98 -17.69 -13.78 -14.02
CA SER A 98 -16.81 -14.94 -14.20
C SER A 98 -16.75 -15.86 -12.96
N GLY A 99 -17.50 -15.53 -11.89
CA GLY A 99 -17.54 -16.31 -10.65
C GLY A 99 -16.37 -16.05 -9.70
N HIS A 100 -15.54 -15.04 -9.96
CA HIS A 100 -14.44 -14.67 -9.06
C HIS A 100 -14.94 -13.79 -7.92
N GLN A 101 -14.66 -14.18 -6.67
CA GLN A 101 -14.98 -13.36 -5.50
C GLN A 101 -14.06 -12.14 -5.44
N GLN A 102 -14.65 -10.97 -5.18
CA GLN A 102 -13.94 -9.70 -5.25
C GLN A 102 -14.17 -8.83 -4.03
N LEU A 103 -13.10 -8.17 -3.60
CA LEU A 103 -13.12 -7.15 -2.56
C LEU A 103 -12.59 -5.85 -3.15
N LEU A 104 -13.45 -4.83 -3.21
CA LEU A 104 -13.07 -3.50 -3.71
C LEU A 104 -12.70 -2.62 -2.52
N SER A 105 -11.40 -2.37 -2.34
CA SER A 105 -10.92 -1.38 -1.37
C SER A 105 -10.85 -0.01 -2.03
N ARG A 106 -11.50 0.99 -1.43
CA ARG A 106 -11.23 2.40 -1.72
C ARG A 106 -10.07 2.80 -0.81
N ARG A 107 -8.97 3.29 -1.37
CA ARG A 107 -8.02 4.09 -0.59
C ARG A 107 -8.60 5.49 -0.42
#